data_AF-A0A9D6MIE0-F1
#
_entry.id   AF-A0A9D6MIE0-F1
#
_cell.length_a   1.000
_cell.length_b   1.000
_cell.length_c   1.000
_cell.angle_alpha   90.00
_cell.angle_beta   90.00
_cell.angle_gamma   90.00
#
_symmetry.space_group_name_H-M   'P 1'
#
loop_
_entity.id
_entity.type
_entity.pdbx_description
1 polymer ?
#
loop_
_entity_poly.entity_id
_entity_poly.type
_entity_poly.pdbx_seq_one_letter_code
_entity_poly.pdbx_strand_id
1 'polypeptide(L)' 'MNPAATSKAFALLVSKSGIRRVSFHACRHTHATLLMGANVHPKVVSERLGHATVGITLDTYSHVLPAMQEEAANRR' A
#
# COMPACT_ATOMS: atom_id res chain seq x y z
N MET A 1 -18.44 8.60 -9.90
CA MET A 1 -17.97 7.21 -10.07
C MET A 1 -18.58 6.38 -8.93
N ASN A 2 -19.29 5.28 -9.22
CA ASN A 2 -19.91 4.43 -8.20
C ASN A 2 -18.89 3.37 -7.71
N PRO A 3 -18.54 3.31 -6.42
CA PRO A 3 -17.53 2.39 -5.88
C PRO A 3 -17.82 0.90 -6.16
N ALA A 4 -19.10 0.52 -6.16
CA ALA A 4 -19.52 -0.85 -6.43
C ALA A 4 -19.34 -1.22 -7.91
N ALA A 5 -19.61 -0.28 -8.82
CA ALA A 5 -19.42 -0.47 -10.24
C ALA A 5 -17.92 -0.64 -10.59
N THR A 6 -17.05 0.19 -10.01
CA THR A 6 -15.60 0.11 -10.21
C THR A 6 -15.02 -1.20 -9.66
N SER A 7 -15.46 -1.63 -8.47
CA SER A 7 -15.02 -2.88 -7.86
C SER A 7 -15.45 -4.11 -8.69
N LYS A 8 -16.68 -4.08 -9.24
CA LYS A 8 -17.19 -5.15 -10.11
C LYS A 8 -16.43 -5.22 -11.44
N ALA A 9 -16.17 -4.08 -12.06
CA ALA A 9 -15.37 -4.02 -13.29
C ALA A 9 -13.94 -4.53 -13.05
N PHE A 10 -13.31 -4.14 -11.94
CA PHE A 10 -11.99 -4.64 -11.56
C PHE A 10 -11.99 -6.16 -11.32
N ALA A 11 -12.98 -6.68 -10.60
CA ALA A 11 -13.10 -8.12 -10.35
C ALA A 11 -13.23 -8.94 -11.65
N LEU A 12 -13.92 -8.41 -12.66
CA LEU A 12 -14.01 -9.03 -13.98
C LEU A 12 -12.66 -9.03 -14.70
N LEU A 13 -11.91 -7.94 -14.65
CA LEU A 13 -10.56 -7.87 -15.23
C LEU A 13 -9.61 -8.87 -14.55
N VAL A 14 -9.62 -8.92 -13.21
CA VAL A 14 -8.82 -9.87 -12.43
C VAL A 14 -9.19 -11.33 -12.75
N SER A 15 -10.47 -11.65 -12.93
CA SER A 15 -10.87 -13.00 -13.32
C SER A 15 -10.37 -13.42 -14.70
N LYS A 16 -10.12 -12.46 -15.59
CA LYS A 16 -9.63 -12.72 -16.95
C LYS A 16 -8.10 -12.77 -17.04
N SER A 17 -7.38 -12.24 -16.05
CA SER A 17 -5.91 -12.19 -16.07
C SER A 17 -5.23 -13.44 -15.50
N GLY A 18 -6.00 -14.43 -15.01
CA GLY A 18 -5.46 -15.68 -14.47
C GLY A 18 -4.72 -15.54 -13.15
N ILE A 19 -4.72 -14.35 -12.54
CA ILE A 19 -4.10 -14.10 -11.23
C ILE A 19 -5.09 -14.42 -10.10
N ARG A 20 -4.56 -14.62 -8.88
CA ARG A 20 -5.39 -14.77 -7.68
C ARG A 20 -6.36 -13.61 -7.56
N ARG A 21 -7.61 -13.90 -7.20
CA ARG A 21 -8.60 -12.86 -6.91
C ARG A 21 -8.06 -11.88 -5.87
N VAL A 22 -7.94 -10.63 -6.27
CA VAL A 22 -7.54 -9.50 -5.43
C VAL A 22 -8.63 -8.44 -5.47
N SER A 23 -8.84 -7.77 -4.34
CA SER A 23 -9.76 -6.63 -4.27
C SER A 23 -9.06 -5.37 -4.79
N PHE A 24 -9.85 -4.36 -5.18
CA PHE A 24 -9.29 -3.07 -5.58
C PHE A 24 -8.51 -2.42 -4.41
N HIS A 25 -8.94 -2.65 -3.17
CA HIS A 25 -8.24 -2.18 -1.98
C HIS A 25 -6.90 -2.91 -1.77
N ALA A 26 -6.80 -4.18 -2.14
CA ALA A 26 -5.54 -4.92 -2.07
C ALA A 26 -4.44 -4.26 -2.94
N CYS A 27 -4.79 -3.69 -4.10
CA CYS A 27 -3.83 -2.93 -4.90
C CYS A 27 -3.27 -1.71 -4.16
N ARG A 28 -4.11 -1.00 -3.40
CA ARG A 28 -3.68 0.12 -2.55
C ARG A 28 -2.70 -0.36 -1.48
N HIS A 29 -2.97 -1.51 -0.85
CA HIS A 29 -2.05 -2.11 0.11
C HIS A 29 -0.72 -2.51 -0.53
N THR A 30 -0.75 -3.20 -1.67
CA THR A 30 0.48 -3.58 -2.39
C THR A 30 1.31 -2.36 -2.76
N HIS A 31 0.68 -1.28 -3.24
CA HIS A 31 1.39 -0.05 -3.57
C HIS A 31 2.09 0.56 -2.35
N ALA A 32 1.41 0.63 -1.21
CA ALA A 32 1.98 1.13 0.03
C ALA A 32 3.14 0.26 0.52
N THR A 33 2.96 -1.07 0.55
CA THR A 33 4.00 -2.03 0.93
C THR A 33 5.25 -1.89 0.05
N LEU A 34 5.08 -1.73 -1.27
CA LEU A 34 6.21 -1.54 -2.20
C LEU A 34 6.96 -0.24 -1.93
N LEU A 35 6.25 0.88 -1.68
CA LEU A 35 6.90 2.15 -1.36
C LEU A 35 7.65 2.09 -0.04
N MET A 36 7.06 1.46 0.98
CA MET A 36 7.69 1.30 2.29
C MET A 36 8.91 0.38 2.22
N GLY A 37 8.83 -0.71 1.45
CA GLY A 37 9.98 -1.60 1.19
C GLY A 37 11.09 -0.94 0.38
N ALA A 38 10.77 0.07 -0.45
CA ALA A 38 11.75 0.91 -1.14
C ALA A 38 12.32 2.05 -0.25
N ASN A 39 12.10 1.98 1.07
CA ASN A 39 12.56 2.95 2.06
C ASN A 39 12.08 4.40 1.77
N VAL A 40 10.89 4.53 1.16
CA VAL A 40 10.26 5.84 0.96
C VAL A 40 9.67 6.31 2.29
N HIS A 41 9.93 7.57 2.64
CA HIS A 41 9.49 8.13 3.91
C HIS A 41 7.95 7.99 4.08
N PRO A 42 7.45 7.50 5.23
CA PRO A 42 6.03 7.22 5.46
C PRO A 42 5.11 8.42 5.22
N LYS A 43 5.60 9.64 5.46
CA LYS A 43 4.87 10.89 5.13
C LYS A 43 4.57 11.00 3.63
N VAL A 44 5.53 10.71 2.76
CA VAL A 44 5.36 10.76 1.31
C VAL A 44 4.39 9.66 0.85
N VAL A 45 4.48 8.48 1.44
CA VAL A 45 3.53 7.38 1.18
C VAL A 45 2.12 7.77 1.61
N SER A 46 1.97 8.38 2.78
CA SER A 46 0.70 8.88 3.30
C SER A 46 0.05 9.94 2.42
N GLU A 47 0.84 10.90 1.94
CA GLU A 47 0.39 11.95 1.02
C GLU A 47 -0.05 11.37 -0.33
N ARG A 48 0.73 10.42 -0.90
CA ARG A 48 0.38 9.74 -2.15
C ARG A 48 -0.91 8.92 -2.04
N LEU A 49 -1.16 8.31 -0.90
CA LEU A 49 -2.38 7.53 -0.64
C LEU A 49 -3.56 8.44 -0.25
N GLY A 50 -3.32 9.71 0.08
CA GLY A 50 -4.34 10.63 0.56
C GLY A 50 -4.87 10.25 1.95
N HIS A 51 -4.04 9.66 2.82
CA HIS A 51 -4.42 9.44 4.21
C HIS A 51 -4.41 10.78 4.97
N ALA A 52 -5.45 11.00 5.78
CA ALA A 52 -5.59 12.23 6.57
C ALA A 52 -4.44 12.44 7.57
N THR A 53 -3.82 11.34 8.04
CA THR A 53 -2.67 11.39 8.93
C THR A 53 -1.65 10.32 8.56
N VAL A 54 -0.37 10.66 8.76
CA VAL A 54 0.74 9.70 8.59
C VAL A 54 0.61 8.52 9.55
N GLY A 55 -0.01 8.73 10.72
CA GLY A 55 -0.34 7.69 11.68
C GLY A 55 -1.11 6.52 11.07
N ILE A 56 -2.11 6.78 10.23
CA ILE A 56 -2.87 5.71 9.54
C ILE A 56 -1.94 4.82 8.70
N THR A 57 -0.98 5.44 8.00
CA THR A 57 0.00 4.72 7.18
C THR A 57 0.97 3.92 8.06
N LEU A 58 1.45 4.50 9.15
CA LEU A 58 2.36 3.82 10.08
C LEU A 58 1.64 2.67 10.80
N ASP A 59 0.44 2.87 11.32
CA ASP A 59 -0.32 1.83 12.00
C ASP A 59 -0.61 0.65 11.07
N THR A 60 -0.98 0.94 9.81
CA THR A 60 -1.33 -0.09 8.81
C THR A 60 -0.11 -0.85 8.29
N TYR A 61 1.04 -0.18 8.10
CA TYR A 61 2.22 -0.75 7.42
C TYR A 61 3.46 -0.87 8.32
N SER A 62 3.32 -0.65 9.63
CA SER A 62 4.40 -0.76 10.63
C SER A 62 5.14 -2.09 10.57
N HIS A 63 4.44 -3.19 10.28
CA HIS A 63 5.02 -4.53 10.14
C HIS A 63 5.93 -4.70 8.90
N VAL A 64 5.87 -3.79 7.93
CA VAL A 64 6.71 -3.78 6.72
C VAL A 64 7.96 -2.89 6.91
N LEU A 65 7.98 -2.09 7.99
CA LEU A 65 9.08 -1.22 8.38
C LEU A 65 10.29 -1.85 9.11
N PRO A 66 10.40 -3.16 9.45
CA PRO A 66 11.56 -3.68 10.17
C PRO A 66 12.91 -3.31 9.54
N ALA A 67 12.97 -3.19 8.21
CA ALA A 67 14.17 -2.79 7.48
C ALA A 67 14.59 -1.33 7.72
N MET A 68 13.64 -0.41 7.99
CA MET A 68 13.95 1.02 8.17
C MET A 68 14.65 1.30 9.51
N GLN A 69 14.36 0.52 10.56
CA GLN A 69 15.09 0.67 11.83
C GLN A 69 16.51 0.12 11.75
N GLU A 70 16.73 -0.99 11.05
CA GLU A 70 18.09 -1.50 10.82
C GLU A 70 18.92 -0.55 9.96
N GLU A 71 18.37 0.04 8.89
CA GLU A 71 19.10 1.03 8.07
C GLU A 71 19.36 2.33 8.83
N ALA A 72 18.43 2.81 9.67
CA ALA A 72 18.66 3.98 10.51
C ALA A 72 19.69 3.71 11.61
N ALA A 73 19.71 2.50 12.17
CA ALA A 73 20.68 2.08 13.19
C ALA A 73 22.07 1.77 12.61
N ASN A 74 22.16 1.29 11.37
CA ASN A 74 23.41 0.98 10.67
C ASN A 74 24.02 2.15 9.92
N ARG A 75 23.35 3.31 9.82
CA ARG A 75 24.02 4.58 9.50
C ARG A 75 24.79 5.07 10.73
N ARG A 76 25.91 4.42 11.04
CA ARG A 76 26.95 4.92 11.95
C ARG A 76 28.19 5.32 11.16
#